data_AF-A0A7C3HGD1-F1
#
_entry.id   AF-A0A7C3HGD1-F1
#
_cell.length_a   1.000
_cell.length_b   1.000
_cell.length_c   1.000
_cell.angle_alpha   90.00
_cell.angle_beta   90.00
_cell.angle_gamma   90.00
#
_symmetry.space_group_name_H-M   'P 1'
#
loop_
_entity.id
_entity.type
_entity.pdbx_description
1 polymer ?
#
loop_
_entity_poly.entity_id
_entity_poly.type
_entity_poly.pdbx_seq_one_letter_code
_entity_poly.pdbx_strand_id
1 'polypeptide(L)' 'GGAGVARIPNLQALLHYICENGFEHHVAANLSQVAAAVYEAGRKYLGWEMYWHKG' A
#
# COMPACT_ATOMS: atom_id res chain seq x y z
N GLY A 1 -2.05 16.81 17.69
CA GLY A 1 -1.80 15.83 16.62
C GLY A 1 -1.00 16.51 15.53
N GLY A 2 0.03 15.85 15.00
CA GLY A 2 0.78 16.34 13.83
C GLY A 2 0.09 15.93 12.54
N ALA A 3 0.33 16.67 11.45
CA ALA A 3 -0.11 16.29 10.11
C ALA A 3 1.00 15.50 9.40
N GLY A 4 0.66 14.31 8.89
CA GLY A 4 1.48 13.58 7.93
C GLY A 4 0.94 13.80 6.52
N VAL A 5 1.80 14.15 5.57
CA VAL A 5 1.42 14.35 4.16
C VAL A 5 2.24 13.39 3.30
N ALA A 6 1.57 12.65 2.42
CA ALA A 6 2.19 11.76 1.46
C ALA A 6 1.63 12.04 0.06
N ARG A 7 2.50 12.02 -0.95
CA ARG A 7 2.08 12.07 -2.35
C ARG A 7 1.92 10.66 -2.88
N ILE A 8 0.70 10.30 -3.28
CA ILE A 8 0.40 9.01 -3.91
C ILE A 8 -0.04 9.30 -5.35
N PRO A 9 0.72 8.85 -6.36
CA PRO A 9 0.29 8.93 -7.75
C PRO A 9 -1.06 8.22 -7.93
N ASN A 10 -1.96 8.80 -8.72
CA ASN A 10 -3.28 8.22 -9.03
C ASN A 10 -4.08 7.71 -7.80
N LEU A 11 -4.07 8.49 -6.71
CA LEU A 11 -4.74 8.14 -5.45
C LEU A 11 -6.21 7.74 -5.64
N GLN A 12 -6.94 8.36 -6.55
CA GLN A 12 -8.35 8.05 -6.78
C GLN A 12 -8.56 6.59 -7.24
N ALA A 13 -7.73 6.10 -8.16
CA ALA A 13 -7.78 4.70 -8.58
C ALA A 13 -7.41 3.74 -7.45
N LEU A 14 -6.42 4.11 -6.63
CA LEU A 14 -6.05 3.33 -5.44
C LEU A 14 -7.20 3.24 -4.44
N LEU A 15 -7.87 4.36 -4.15
CA LEU A 15 -9.00 4.38 -3.22
C LEU A 15 -10.16 3.51 -3.71
N HIS A 16 -10.51 3.57 -5.00
CA HIS A 16 -11.50 2.66 -5.57
C HIS A 16 -11.10 1.20 -5.41
N TYR A 17 -9.85 0.85 -5.74
CA TYR A 17 -9.36 -0.52 -5.57
C TYR A 17 -9.47 -0.99 -4.11
N ILE A 18 -9.07 -0.15 -3.15
CA ILE A 18 -9.14 -0.45 -1.71
C ILE A 18 -10.59 -0.72 -1.28
N CYS A 19 -11.54 0.12 -1.69
CA CYS A 19 -12.95 -0.03 -1.35
C CYS A 19 -13.57 -1.29 -1.96
N GLU A 20 -13.34 -1.55 -3.24
CA GLU A 20 -13.93 -2.70 -3.95
C GLU A 20 -13.38 -4.05 -3.46
N ASN A 21 -12.18 -4.07 -2.84
CA ASN A 21 -11.55 -5.28 -2.34
C ASN A 21 -11.64 -5.44 -0.81
N GLY A 22 -12.37 -4.56 -0.11
CA GLY A 22 -12.67 -4.72 1.32
C GLY A 22 -11.47 -4.55 2.26
N PHE A 23 -10.50 -3.71 1.91
CA PHE A 23 -9.35 -3.43 2.78
C PHE A 23 -9.75 -2.61 4.03
N GLU A 24 -9.07 -2.87 5.14
CA GLU A 24 -9.32 -2.22 6.43
C GLU A 24 -8.90 -0.74 6.47
N HIS A 25 -9.53 0.03 7.36
CA HIS A 25 -9.26 1.46 7.53
C HIS A 25 -7.94 1.77 8.25
N HIS A 26 -7.37 0.80 8.97
CA HIS A 26 -6.07 0.95 9.62
C HIS A 26 -4.93 0.72 8.63
N VAL A 27 -3.93 1.60 8.66
CA VAL A 27 -2.76 1.54 7.78
C VAL A 27 -1.47 1.77 8.54
N ALA A 28 -0.38 1.17 8.06
CA ALA A 28 0.98 1.46 8.50
C ALA A 28 1.69 2.32 7.45
N ALA A 29 2.35 3.38 7.90
CA ALA A 29 3.13 4.27 7.05
C ALA A 29 4.58 4.36 7.56
N ASN A 30 5.53 4.47 6.65
CA ASN A 30 6.94 4.71 6.96
C ASN A 30 7.56 5.68 5.95
N LEU A 31 8.68 6.30 6.31
CA LEU A 31 9.39 7.29 5.47
C LEU A 31 10.33 6.65 4.44
N SER A 32 10.60 5.35 4.54
CA SER A 32 11.55 4.63 3.69
C SER A 32 10.88 4.13 2.41
N GLN A 33 11.64 4.07 1.30
CA GLN A 33 11.12 3.58 0.02
C GLN A 33 11.33 2.06 -0.11
N VAL A 34 10.54 1.27 0.61
CA VAL A 34 10.73 -0.19 0.78
C VAL A 34 9.68 -1.07 0.10
N ALA A 35 8.82 -0.50 -0.76
CA ALA A 35 7.71 -1.24 -1.38
C ALA A 35 8.15 -2.50 -2.14
N ALA A 36 9.31 -2.46 -2.81
CA ALA A 36 9.86 -3.61 -3.54
C ALA A 36 10.20 -4.79 -2.63
N ALA A 37 10.90 -4.52 -1.52
CA ALA A 37 11.30 -5.54 -0.57
C ALA A 37 10.09 -6.14 0.15
N VAL A 38 9.13 -5.31 0.56
CA VAL A 38 7.90 -5.77 1.22
C VAL A 38 7.05 -6.64 0.29
N TYR A 39 6.91 -6.24 -0.98
CA TYR A 39 6.16 -7.00 -1.98
C TYR A 39 6.82 -8.35 -2.30
N GLU A 40 8.14 -8.37 -2.52
CA GLU A 40 8.87 -9.61 -2.79
C GLU A 40 8.78 -10.55 -1.59
N ALA A 41 9.00 -10.05 -0.38
CA ALA A 41 8.99 -10.88 0.81
C ALA A 41 7.61 -11.50 1.06
N GLY A 42 6.54 -10.70 0.98
CA GLY A 42 5.18 -11.18 1.19
C GLY A 42 4.73 -12.17 0.12
N ARG A 43 5.03 -11.91 -1.16
CA ARG A 43 4.63 -12.82 -2.24
C ARG A 43 5.47 -14.09 -2.31
N LYS A 44 6.78 -14.00 -2.20
CA LYS A 44 7.70 -15.12 -2.45
C LYS A 44 7.90 -16.00 -1.24
N TYR A 45 8.04 -15.43 -0.05
CA TYR A 45 8.34 -16.20 1.16
C TYR A 45 7.10 -16.47 2.01
N LEU A 46 6.12 -15.56 2.01
CA LEU A 46 4.89 -15.73 2.80
C LEU A 46 3.70 -16.24 1.97
N GLY A 47 3.82 -16.26 0.65
CA GLY A 47 2.76 -16.73 -0.26
C GLY A 47 1.52 -15.84 -0.27
N TRP A 48 1.63 -14.58 0.16
CA TRP A 48 0.51 -13.66 0.24
C TRP A 48 0.13 -13.12 -1.14
N GLU A 49 -1.17 -13.03 -1.38
CA GLU A 49 -1.69 -12.20 -2.45
C GLU A 49 -1.49 -10.73 -2.06
N MET A 50 -0.77 -9.99 -2.92
CA MET A 50 -0.45 -8.60 -2.65
C MET A 50 -0.68 -7.74 -3.89
N TYR A 51 -1.28 -6.59 -3.66
CA TYR A 51 -1.37 -5.53 -4.65
C TYR A 51 -0.29 -4.48 -4.38
N TRP A 52 0.58 -4.26 -5.37
CA TRP A 52 1.54 -3.15 -5.34
C TRP A 52 1.10 -2.07 -6.33
N HIS A 53 0.60 -0.97 -5.78
CA HIS A 53 0.25 0.21 -6.56
C HIS A 53 1.47 0.84 -7.24
N LYS A 54 1.45 0.96 -8.56
CA LYS A 54 2.57 1.50 -9.36
C LYS A 54 2.39 2.95 -9.83
N GLY A 55 1.16 3.47 -9.83
CA GLY A 55 0.88 4.86 -10.21
C GLY A 55 0.96 5.12 -11.70
#